data_AF-A0A067PG65-F1
#
_entry.id   AF-A0A067PG65-F1
#
_cell.length_a   1.000
_cell.length_b   1.000
_cell.length_c   1.000
_cell.angle_alpha   90.00
_cell.angle_beta   90.00
_cell.angle_gamma   90.00
#
_symmetry.space_group_name_H-M   'P 1'
#
loop_
_entity.id
_entity.type
_entity.pdbx_description
1 polymer ?
#
loop_
_entity_poly.entity_id
_entity_poly.type
_entity_poly.pdbx_seq_one_letter_code
_entity_poly.pdbx_strand_id
1 'polypeptide(L)'
;MFEKKWGVNRLLDITKVDKWHLYKLDYMVQTVNAIKSVGALDKVDRDLTLRANCEGFSDLYIATLLSTPEHESCAHRNSLSVTPFVKRIDTLAAEYLARTNYLSPSPALPPPRLLL
;
A
#
# COMPACT_ATOMS: atom_id res chain seq x y z
N MET A 1 2.58 4.43 -17.83
CA MET A 1 2.68 5.71 -17.10
C MET A 1 4.09 6.12 -16.73
N PHE A 2 4.90 5.27 -16.09
CA PHE A 2 6.22 5.64 -15.56
C PHE A 2 7.22 6.18 -16.59
N GLU A 3 7.63 5.36 -17.56
CA GLU A 3 8.73 5.74 -18.47
C GLU A 3 8.23 6.47 -19.71
N LYS A 4 7.21 5.90 -20.38
CA LYS A 4 6.72 6.42 -21.66
C LYS A 4 5.51 7.37 -21.54
N LYS A 5 5.04 7.67 -20.31
CA LYS A 5 3.89 8.56 -20.01
C LYS A 5 2.62 8.31 -20.86
N TRP A 6 2.35 7.06 -21.23
CA TRP A 6 1.12 6.70 -21.95
C TRP A 6 -0.12 6.80 -21.05
N GLY A 7 -1.20 7.35 -21.59
CA GLY A 7 -2.51 7.38 -20.93
C GLY A 7 -3.25 6.04 -20.96
N VAL A 8 -4.25 5.90 -20.10
CA VAL A 8 -5.01 4.65 -19.90
C VAL A 8 -5.65 4.13 -21.19
N ASN A 9 -6.27 5.00 -21.99
CA ASN A 9 -6.92 4.58 -23.25
C ASN A 9 -5.93 3.94 -24.23
N ARG A 10 -4.74 4.54 -24.38
CA ARG A 10 -3.69 3.99 -25.24
C ARG A 10 -3.17 2.64 -24.72
N LEU A 11 -3.05 2.48 -23.41
CA LEU A 11 -2.63 1.22 -22.80
C LEU A 11 -3.67 0.12 -22.99
N LEU A 12 -4.95 0.44 -22.87
CA LEU A 12 -6.04 -0.48 -23.17
C LEU A 12 -5.94 -0.96 -24.63
N ASP A 13 -5.73 -0.04 -25.58
CA ASP A 13 -5.68 -0.39 -27.01
C ASP A 13 -4.58 -1.39 -27.34
N ILE A 14 -3.42 -1.27 -26.67
CA ILE A 14 -2.23 -2.10 -26.90
C ILE A 14 -2.29 -3.41 -26.12
N THR A 15 -2.64 -3.37 -24.84
CA THR A 15 -2.54 -4.52 -23.92
C THR A 15 -3.82 -5.32 -23.80
N LYS A 16 -4.96 -4.72 -24.14
CA LYS A 16 -6.32 -5.24 -23.90
C LYS A 16 -6.64 -5.49 -22.41
N VAL A 17 -5.84 -4.95 -21.49
CA VAL A 17 -6.12 -4.98 -20.05
C VAL A 17 -7.23 -3.98 -19.73
N ASP A 18 -8.21 -4.41 -18.93
CA ASP A 18 -9.33 -3.57 -18.53
C ASP A 18 -8.89 -2.27 -17.83
N LYS A 19 -9.63 -1.18 -18.07
CA LYS A 19 -9.30 0.15 -17.55
C LYS A 19 -9.25 0.17 -16.02
N TRP A 20 -10.06 -0.62 -15.32
CA TRP A 20 -10.06 -0.69 -13.86
C TRP A 20 -8.67 -1.05 -13.30
N HIS A 21 -8.01 -2.05 -13.90
CA HIS A 21 -6.66 -2.45 -13.51
C HIS A 21 -5.64 -1.36 -13.87
N LEU A 22 -5.78 -0.75 -15.05
CA LEU A 22 -4.87 0.31 -15.50
C LEU A 22 -4.94 1.56 -14.61
N TYR A 23 -6.12 1.93 -14.12
CA TYR A 23 -6.27 3.02 -13.14
C TYR A 23 -5.67 2.67 -11.78
N LYS A 24 -5.79 1.40 -11.33
CA LYS A 24 -5.11 0.94 -10.11
C LYS A 24 -3.59 1.07 -10.23
N LEU A 25 -3.03 0.67 -11.38
CA LEU A 25 -1.60 0.84 -11.66
C LEU A 25 -1.19 2.32 -11.71
N ASP A 26 -2.01 3.18 -12.33
CA ASP A 26 -1.75 4.62 -12.35
C ASP A 26 -1.71 5.23 -10.94
N TYR A 27 -2.65 4.82 -10.09
CA TYR A 27 -2.70 5.27 -8.71
C TYR A 27 -1.42 4.90 -7.94
N MET A 28 -0.92 3.68 -8.13
CA MET A 28 0.38 3.24 -7.59
C MET A 28 1.54 4.07 -8.14
N VAL A 29 1.53 4.40 -9.43
CA VAL A 29 2.54 5.29 -10.05
C VAL A 29 2.54 6.68 -9.40
N GLN A 30 1.35 7.24 -9.16
CA GLN A 30 1.21 8.53 -8.51
C GLN A 30 1.78 8.52 -7.08
N THR A 31 1.54 7.46 -6.31
CA THR A 31 2.10 7.30 -4.96
C THR A 31 3.62 7.28 -4.97
N VAL A 32 4.23 6.53 -5.89
CA VAL A 32 5.69 6.52 -6.03
C VAL A 32 6.24 7.89 -6.43
N ASN A 33 5.57 8.60 -7.34
CA ASN A 33 5.98 9.95 -7.72
C ASN A 33 5.88 10.92 -6.54
N ALA A 34 4.85 10.79 -5.69
CA ALA A 34 4.71 11.57 -4.47
C ALA A 34 5.87 11.30 -3.51
N ILE A 35 6.22 10.03 -3.25
CA ILE A 35 7.38 9.65 -2.41
C ILE A 35 8.68 10.23 -2.98
N LYS A 36 8.90 10.09 -4.29
CA LYS A 36 10.09 10.66 -4.96
C LYS A 36 10.14 12.20 -4.87
N SER A 37 9.00 12.88 -4.96
CA SER A 37 8.95 14.35 -4.89
C SER A 37 9.28 14.90 -3.51
N VAL A 38 8.99 14.12 -2.46
CA VAL A 38 9.31 14.48 -1.07
C VAL A 38 10.83 14.40 -0.84
N GLY A 39 11.49 13.40 -1.43
CA GLY A 39 12.95 13.31 -1.57
C GLY A 39 13.73 12.94 -0.29
N ALA A 40 13.09 12.89 0.87
CA ALA A 40 13.70 12.48 2.14
C ALA A 40 12.68 11.73 3.01
N LEU A 41 13.15 10.73 3.75
CA LEU A 41 12.30 9.86 4.57
C LEU A 41 11.55 10.64 5.66
N ASP A 42 12.21 11.57 6.34
CA ASP A 42 11.62 12.38 7.44
C ASP A 42 10.44 13.25 7.00
N LYS A 43 10.34 13.53 5.70
CA LYS A 43 9.27 14.35 5.12
C LYS A 43 8.11 13.51 4.59
N VAL A 44 8.24 12.18 4.57
CA VAL A 44 7.14 11.27 4.21
C VAL A 44 6.19 11.25 5.39
N ASP A 45 5.02 11.87 5.21
CA ASP A 45 4.02 11.96 6.25
C ASP A 45 3.32 10.62 6.52
N ARG A 46 2.50 10.62 7.57
CA ARG A 46 1.74 9.43 7.98
C ARG A 46 0.78 8.95 6.90
N ASP A 47 0.13 9.88 6.21
CA ASP A 47 -0.91 9.56 5.24
C ASP A 47 -0.32 8.94 3.96
N LEU A 48 0.81 9.47 3.48
CA LEU A 48 1.55 8.88 2.36
C LEU A 48 2.11 7.50 2.72
N THR A 49 2.62 7.36 3.95
CA THR A 49 3.10 6.06 4.47
C THR A 49 1.96 5.03 4.54
N LEU A 50 0.81 5.40 5.10
CA LEU A 50 -0.36 4.53 5.21
C LEU A 50 -0.92 4.16 3.83
N ARG A 51 -0.98 5.13 2.93
CA ARG A 51 -1.39 4.93 1.54
C ARG A 51 -0.48 3.93 0.83
N ALA A 52 0.84 4.11 0.92
CA ALA A 52 1.81 3.21 0.31
C ALA A 52 1.69 1.78 0.87
N ASN A 53 1.53 1.65 2.19
CA ASN A 53 1.32 0.36 2.84
C ASN A 53 -0.01 -0.30 2.38
N CYS A 54 -1.10 0.47 2.26
CA CYS A 54 -2.39 -0.03 1.77
C CYS A 54 -2.36 -0.48 0.30
N GLU A 55 -1.52 0.16 -0.50
CA GLU A 55 -1.27 -0.21 -1.90
C GLU A 55 -0.34 -1.43 -2.03
N GLY A 56 0.30 -1.88 -0.94
CA GLY A 56 1.13 -3.07 -0.89
C GLY A 56 2.62 -2.84 -1.17
N PHE A 57 3.10 -1.59 -1.06
CA PHE A 57 4.53 -1.32 -1.19
C PHE A 57 5.31 -1.84 0.02
N SER A 58 6.47 -2.44 -0.23
CA SER A 58 7.39 -2.88 0.82
C SER A 58 8.27 -1.74 1.31
N ASP A 59 8.71 -1.82 2.58
CA ASP A 59 9.67 -0.89 3.16
C ASP A 59 10.98 -0.89 2.35
N LEU A 60 11.42 -2.05 1.87
CA LEU A 60 12.58 -2.17 0.96
C LEU A 60 12.41 -1.34 -0.31
N TYR A 61 11.23 -1.38 -0.95
CA TYR A 61 11.00 -0.60 -2.16
C TYR A 61 11.01 0.90 -1.87
N ILE A 62 10.34 1.35 -0.80
CA ILE A 62 10.36 2.76 -0.38
C ILE A 62 11.79 3.21 -0.08
N ALA A 63 12.57 2.38 0.61
CA ALA A 63 13.97 2.64 0.91
C ALA A 63 14.80 2.81 -0.36
N THR A 64 14.59 1.96 -1.38
CA THR A 64 15.26 2.12 -2.69
C THR A 64 14.87 3.40 -3.43
N LEU A 65 13.63 3.88 -3.28
CA LEU A 65 13.17 5.12 -3.91
C LEU A 65 13.85 6.35 -3.30
N LEU A 66 14.15 6.31 -2.00
CA LEU A 66 14.73 7.41 -1.23
C LEU A 66 16.24 7.26 -0.99
N SER A 67 16.84 6.18 -1.49
CA SER A 67 18.27 5.83 -1.25
C SER A 67 18.63 5.76 0.23
N THR A 68 17.69 5.31 1.07
CA THR A 68 17.89 5.05 2.50
C THR A 68 18.04 3.54 2.74
N PRO A 69 18.63 3.11 3.85
CA PRO A 69 18.62 1.70 4.23
C PRO A 69 17.21 1.25 4.68
N GLU A 70 16.87 -0.02 4.47
CA GLU A 70 15.54 -0.58 4.76
C GLU A 70 15.12 -0.43 6.23
N HIS A 71 16.06 -0.62 7.16
CA HIS A 71 15.78 -0.54 8.59
C HIS A 71 15.31 0.85 9.02
N GLU A 72 15.78 1.93 8.38
CA GLU A 72 15.31 3.29 8.62
C GLU A 72 13.88 3.48 8.13
N SER A 73 13.55 2.96 6.94
CA SER A 73 12.17 3.01 6.41
C SER A 73 11.18 2.26 7.31
N CYS A 74 11.57 1.09 7.82
CA CYS A 74 10.77 0.33 8.80
C CYS A 74 10.63 1.10 10.13
N ALA A 75 11.72 1.69 10.65
CA ALA A 75 11.69 2.48 11.87
C ALA A 75 10.79 3.72 11.73
N HIS A 76 10.86 4.42 10.59
CA HIS A 76 10.00 5.56 10.27
C HIS A 76 8.53 5.16 10.19
N ARG A 77 8.21 4.06 9.50
CA ARG A 77 6.84 3.55 9.45
C ARG A 77 6.29 3.22 10.84
N ASN A 78 7.12 2.61 11.70
CA ASN A 78 6.74 2.30 13.08
C ASN A 78 6.59 3.56 13.95
N SER A 79 7.43 4.58 13.78
CA SER A 79 7.32 5.85 14.52
C SER A 79 6.00 6.58 14.21
N LEU A 80 5.48 6.42 12.99
CA LEU A 80 4.18 6.94 12.55
C LEU A 80 2.98 6.07 12.99
N SER A 81 3.22 5.01 13.77
CA SER A 81 2.20 4.04 14.20
C SER A 81 1.45 3.40 13.01
N VAL A 82 2.15 3.18 11.90
CA VAL A 82 1.64 2.47 10.71
C VAL A 82 2.13 1.03 10.77
N THR A 83 1.47 0.20 11.57
CA THR A 83 1.79 -1.22 11.71
C THR A 83 0.69 -2.08 11.09
N PRO A 84 1.04 -3.13 10.34
CA PRO A 84 0.03 -4.06 9.84
C PRO A 84 -0.67 -4.76 11.01
N PHE A 85 -1.94 -5.10 10.83
CA PHE A 85 -2.68 -5.93 11.77
C PHE A 85 -3.09 -7.22 11.11
N VAL A 86 -3.34 -8.25 11.92
CA VAL A 86 -3.69 -9.57 11.40
C VAL A 86 -5.21 -9.70 11.33
N LYS A 87 -5.72 -10.09 10.16
CA LYS A 87 -7.12 -10.47 9.95
C LYS A 87 -7.24 -11.98 9.87
N ARG A 88 -8.35 -12.52 10.39
CA ARG A 88 -8.74 -13.91 10.17
C ARG A 88 -9.59 -14.00 8.90
N ILE A 89 -9.34 -15.03 8.11
CA ILE A 89 -10.13 -15.37 6.93
C ILE A 89 -11.26 -16.30 7.36
N ASP A 90 -12.51 -15.87 7.15
CA ASP A 90 -13.70 -16.54 7.68
C ASP A 90 -14.73 -16.95 6.62
N THR A 91 -14.42 -16.76 5.33
CA THR A 91 -15.28 -17.05 4.16
C THR A 91 -16.62 -16.29 4.09
N LEU A 92 -17.06 -15.69 5.19
CA LEU A 92 -18.37 -15.06 5.37
C LEU A 92 -18.26 -13.58 5.76
N ALA A 93 -17.15 -12.93 5.43
CA ALA A 93 -16.92 -11.51 5.69
C ALA A 93 -17.22 -11.08 7.15
N ALA A 94 -16.82 -11.90 8.11
CA ALA A 94 -17.04 -11.75 9.55
C ALA A 94 -18.50 -11.86 10.04
N GLU A 95 -19.43 -12.41 9.25
CA GLU A 95 -20.78 -12.74 9.73
C GLU A 95 -20.76 -13.77 10.86
N TYR A 96 -19.85 -14.75 10.79
CA TYR A 96 -19.68 -15.80 11.79
C TYR A 96 -18.22 -15.93 12.22
N LEU A 97 -18.02 -16.35 13.48
CA LEU A 97 -16.69 -16.60 14.01
C LEU A 97 -16.04 -17.81 13.34
N ALA A 98 -14.92 -17.59 12.66
CA ALA A 98 -14.12 -18.66 12.10
C ALA A 98 -13.43 -19.48 13.21
N ARG A 99 -13.57 -20.81 13.12
CA ARG A 99 -12.99 -21.77 14.06
C ARG A 99 -11.49 -21.99 13.83
N THR A 100 -10.98 -21.72 12.63
CA THR A 100 -9.58 -21.91 12.25
C THR A 100 -8.81 -20.60 12.27
N ASN A 101 -7.52 -20.67 12.63
CA ASN A 101 -6.62 -19.52 12.58
C ASN A 101 -5.93 -19.41 11.21
N TYR A 102 -6.73 -19.24 10.15
CA TYR A 102 -6.19 -18.87 8.84
C TYR A 102 -6.08 -17.35 8.77
N LEU A 103 -4.85 -16.83 8.81
CA LEU A 103 -4.54 -15.43 9.09
C LEU A 103 -3.85 -14.76 7.90
N SER A 104 -4.19 -13.50 7.64
CA SER A 104 -3.54 -12.66 6.63
C SER A 104 -3.23 -11.28 7.19
N PRO A 105 -2.02 -10.74 6.96
CA PRO A 105 -1.70 -9.36 7.32
C PRO A 105 -2.54 -8.38 6.50
N SER A 106 -3.04 -7.35 7.16
CA SER A 106 -3.81 -6.28 6.54
C SER A 106 -3.13 -4.94 6.82
N PRO A 107 -2.91 -4.12 5.78
CA PRO A 107 -2.32 -2.79 5.93
C PRO A 107 -3.33 -1.73 6.37
N ALA A 108 -4.63 -2.06 6.39
CA ALA A 108 -5.68 -1.15 6.86
C ALA A 108 -5.51 -0.86 8.36
N LEU A 109 -6.28 0.10 8.88
CA LEU A 109 -6.39 0.25 10.32
C LEU A 109 -7.32 -0.84 10.88
N PRO A 110 -7.05 -1.35 12.09
CA PRO A 110 -7.99 -2.24 12.75
C PRO A 110 -9.34 -1.51 12.90
N PRO A 111 -10.47 -2.20 12.74
CA PRO A 111 -11.76 -1.61 13.06
C PRO A 111 -11.74 -1.14 14.53
N PRO A 112 -12.50 -0.07 14.88
CA PRO A 112 -12.64 0.33 16.28
C PRO A 112 -13.07 -0.91 17.07
N ARG A 113 -12.41 -1.17 18.21
CA ARG A 113 -12.74 -2.31 19.07
C ARG A 113 -14.23 -2.24 19.37
N LEU A 114 -15.00 -3.16 18.77
CA LEU A 114 -16.35 -3.44 19.22
C LEU A 114 -16.18 -3.98 20.65
N LEU A 115 -16.59 -3.17 21.62
CA LEU A 115 -16.80 -3.60 23.00
C LEU A 115 -17.97 -4.59 22.95
N LEU A 116 -17.65 -5.86 22.75
CA LEU A 116 -18.54 -6.99 23.04
C LEU A 116 -18.01 -7.68 24.29
#